data_AF-A0A523D393-F1
#
_entry.id   AF-A0A523D393-F1
#
_cell.length_a   1.000
_cell.length_b   1.000
_cell.length_c   1.000
_cell.angle_alpha   90.00
_cell.angle_beta   90.00
_cell.angle_gamma   90.00
#
_symmetry.space_group_name_H-M   'P 1'
#
loop_
_entity.id
_entity.type
_entity.pdbx_description
1 polymer ?
#
loop_
_entity_poly.entity_id
_entity_poly.type
_entity_poly.pdbx_seq_one_letter_code
_entity_poly.pdbx_strand_id
1 'polypeptide(L)'
;MESTSPPTSPSGNPAQREPTRRRTPRLLDQVRLAIRIRHYSRRTEKVYVLWVRQFILFHDKHHPAEMGVEEVQQFLTSLAVRRRLSASSQNQALSALLFLYKRVLNKELGWVEGVV
;
A
#
# COMPACT_ATOMS: atom_id res chain seq x y z
N MET A 1 -32.40 -61.72 -22.74
CA MET A 1 -31.43 -62.28 -21.78
C MET A 1 -30.22 -61.35 -21.75
N GLU A 2 -29.98 -60.79 -20.56
CA GLU A 2 -28.78 -60.13 -19.99
C GLU A 2 -28.09 -58.90 -20.62
N SER A 3 -27.69 -58.02 -19.68
CA SER A 3 -26.48 -57.16 -19.69
C SER A 3 -26.54 -55.83 -20.48
N THR A 4 -26.28 -54.61 -19.98
CA THR A 4 -25.69 -54.08 -18.73
C THR A 4 -25.94 -52.55 -18.68
N SER A 5 -26.00 -51.96 -17.48
CA SER A 5 -25.86 -50.52 -17.08
C SER A 5 -24.76 -49.72 -17.83
N PRO A 6 -24.71 -48.35 -17.82
CA PRO A 6 -25.00 -47.48 -16.66
C PRO A 6 -25.67 -46.10 -16.90
N PRO A 7 -26.08 -45.41 -15.81
CA PRO A 7 -26.36 -43.97 -15.81
C PRO A 7 -25.09 -43.17 -15.49
N THR A 8 -24.80 -42.14 -16.28
CA THR A 8 -23.80 -41.13 -15.92
C THR A 8 -24.23 -39.74 -16.41
N SER A 9 -24.80 -38.93 -15.53
CA SER A 9 -24.73 -37.46 -15.61
C SER A 9 -23.26 -37.04 -15.55
N PRO A 10 -22.79 -35.95 -16.19
CA PRO A 10 -23.26 -34.60 -15.88
C PRO A 10 -23.15 -33.57 -17.03
N SER A 11 -24.07 -32.61 -17.16
CA SER A 11 -23.71 -31.40 -17.92
C SER A 11 -24.51 -30.17 -17.53
N GLY A 12 -23.75 -29.15 -17.08
CA GLY A 12 -24.13 -27.76 -17.25
C GLY A 12 -24.89 -27.11 -16.12
N ASN A 13 -24.31 -27.03 -14.92
CA ASN A 13 -24.62 -25.88 -14.07
C ASN A 13 -23.69 -24.74 -14.54
N PRO A 14 -24.18 -23.69 -15.23
CA PRO A 14 -23.33 -22.56 -15.59
C PRO A 14 -22.87 -21.90 -14.29
N ALA A 15 -21.60 -22.09 -14.01
CA ALA A 15 -20.81 -21.39 -13.03
C ALA A 15 -21.26 -19.92 -12.92
N GLN A 16 -21.86 -19.61 -11.77
CA GLN A 16 -21.52 -18.47 -10.92
C GLN A 16 -20.67 -17.41 -11.63
N ARG A 17 -21.32 -16.49 -12.35
CA ARG A 17 -20.76 -15.17 -12.64
C ARG A 17 -21.31 -14.19 -11.63
N GLU A 18 -20.85 -14.31 -10.39
CA GLU A 18 -21.00 -13.25 -9.40
C GLU A 18 -20.22 -12.03 -9.92
N PRO A 19 -20.85 -10.86 -10.12
CA PRO A 19 -20.15 -9.67 -10.56
C PRO A 19 -19.09 -9.31 -9.52
N THR A 20 -17.84 -9.17 -9.97
CA THR A 20 -16.69 -8.80 -9.14
C THR A 20 -17.07 -7.63 -8.24
N ARG A 21 -17.19 -7.86 -6.92
CA ARG A 21 -17.30 -6.80 -5.91
C ARG A 21 -16.27 -5.73 -6.26
N ARG A 22 -16.73 -4.53 -6.60
CA ARG A 22 -15.87 -3.36 -6.83
C ARG A 22 -15.20 -3.06 -5.49
N ARG A 23 -14.06 -3.72 -5.25
CA ARG A 23 -13.28 -3.53 -4.03
C ARG A 23 -12.76 -2.10 -4.09
N THR A 24 -13.13 -1.27 -3.13
CA THR A 24 -12.55 0.05 -2.94
C THR A 24 -11.02 -0.11 -2.98
N PRO A 25 -10.31 0.64 -3.85
CA PRO A 25 -8.88 0.42 -4.05
C PRO A 25 -8.16 0.66 -2.72
N ARG A 26 -7.43 -0.36 -2.25
CA ARG A 26 -6.67 -0.26 -1.01
C ARG A 26 -5.65 0.85 -1.15
N LEU A 27 -5.32 1.56 -0.06
CA LEU A 27 -4.39 2.69 -0.09
C LEU A 27 -3.06 2.35 -0.80
N LEU A 28 -2.52 1.16 -0.54
CA LEU A 28 -1.28 0.69 -1.18
C LEU A 28 -1.43 0.50 -2.71
N ASP A 29 -2.62 0.13 -3.19
CA ASP A 29 -2.89 0.01 -4.62
C ASP A 29 -2.99 1.39 -5.28
N GLN A 30 -3.56 2.37 -4.57
CA GLN A 30 -3.56 3.78 -5.01
C GLN A 30 -2.14 4.34 -5.08
N VAL A 31 -1.28 4.05 -4.11
CA VAL A 31 0.15 4.42 -4.14
C VAL A 31 0.84 3.81 -5.36
N ARG A 32 0.66 2.50 -5.61
CA ARG A 32 1.26 1.83 -6.78
C ARG A 32 0.80 2.46 -8.08
N LEU A 33 -0.49 2.73 -8.22
CA LEU A 33 -1.05 3.38 -9.40
C LEU A 33 -0.46 4.79 -9.59
N ALA A 34 -0.43 5.59 -8.53
CA ALA A 34 0.12 6.94 -8.56
C ALA A 34 1.61 6.98 -8.95
N ILE A 35 2.39 5.98 -8.51
CA ILE A 35 3.80 5.83 -8.87
C ILE A 35 3.95 5.44 -10.34
N ARG A 36 3.15 4.48 -10.81
CA ARG A 36 3.16 3.99 -12.20
C ARG A 36 2.75 5.06 -13.21
N ILE A 37 1.72 5.85 -12.90
CA ILE A 37 1.28 6.98 -13.74
C ILE A 37 2.39 8.02 -13.89
N ARG A 38 3.25 8.16 -12.89
CA ARG A 38 4.38 9.11 -12.90
C ARG A 38 5.67 8.48 -13.45
N HIS A 39 5.58 7.29 -14.04
CA HIS A 39 6.69 6.58 -14.67
C HIS A 39 7.92 6.37 -13.78
N TYR A 40 7.73 6.32 -12.45
CA TYR A 40 8.80 5.94 -11.54
C TYR A 40 9.19 4.48 -11.74
N SER A 41 10.44 4.16 -11.39
CA SER A 41 10.95 2.79 -11.49
C SER A 41 10.18 1.81 -10.59
N ARG A 42 10.14 0.54 -11.00
CA ARG A 42 9.61 -0.57 -10.17
C ARG A 42 10.33 -0.70 -8.83
N ARG A 43 11.61 -0.30 -8.78
CA ARG A 43 12.39 -0.28 -7.54
C ARG A 43 11.84 0.77 -6.57
N THR A 44 11.58 1.98 -7.06
CA THR A 44 10.95 3.07 -6.30
C THR A 44 9.56 2.66 -5.81
N GLU A 45 8.75 2.01 -6.65
CA GLU A 45 7.44 1.46 -6.27
C GLU A 45 7.54 0.55 -5.04
N LYS A 46 8.47 -0.41 -5.05
CA LYS A 46 8.67 -1.35 -3.94
C LYS A 46 9.10 -0.62 -2.66
N VAL A 47 10.05 0.30 -2.77
CA VAL A 47 10.57 1.06 -1.62
C VAL A 47 9.47 1.92 -0.99
N TYR A 48 8.68 2.63 -1.81
CA TYR A 48 7.64 3.51 -1.31
C TYR A 48 6.51 2.72 -0.66
N VAL A 49 6.06 1.64 -1.29
CA VAL A 49 5.03 0.75 -0.71
C VAL A 49 5.51 0.14 0.62
N LEU A 50 6.79 -0.22 0.71
CA LEU A 50 7.39 -0.73 1.95
C LEU A 50 7.36 0.32 3.06
N TRP A 51 7.78 1.55 2.79
CA TRP A 51 7.77 2.63 3.78
C TRP A 51 6.36 3.01 4.23
N VAL A 52 5.43 3.15 3.29
CA VAL A 52 4.02 3.42 3.63
C VAL A 52 3.44 2.31 4.50
N ARG A 53 3.74 1.05 4.19
CA ARG A 53 3.29 -0.09 5.02
C ARG A 53 3.92 -0.05 6.41
N GLN A 54 5.21 0.23 6.53
CA GLN A 54 5.89 0.33 7.84
C GLN A 54 5.34 1.48 8.67
N PHE A 55 5.04 2.62 8.06
CA PHE A 55 4.41 3.77 8.72
C PHE A 55 3.03 3.42 9.28
N ILE A 56 2.17 2.78 8.48
CA ILE A 56 0.85 2.32 8.93
C ILE A 56 0.98 1.31 10.08
N LEU A 57 1.94 0.38 10.01
CA LEU A 57 2.16 -0.60 11.07
C LEU A 57 2.76 -0.01 12.34
N PHE A 58 3.54 1.07 12.22
CA PHE A 58 4.11 1.76 13.37
C PHE A 58 3.05 2.49 14.18
N HIS A 59 2.04 3.04 13.50
CA HIS A 59 0.90 3.72 14.11
C HIS A 59 -0.31 2.80 14.23
N ASP A 60 -0.13 1.55 14.66
CA ASP A 60 -1.22 0.60 14.97
C ASP A 60 -2.34 0.44 13.92
N LYS A 61 -1.99 0.61 12.63
CA LYS A 61 -2.90 0.58 11.47
C LYS A 61 -3.86 1.77 11.38
N HIS A 62 -3.55 2.88 12.03
CA HIS A 62 -4.22 4.15 11.81
C HIS A 62 -4.10 4.58 10.34
N HIS A 63 -5.17 5.20 9.83
CA HIS A 63 -5.20 5.60 8.43
C HIS A 63 -4.36 6.87 8.23
N PRO A 64 -3.44 6.93 7.25
CA PRO A 64 -2.59 8.11 7.02
C PRO A 64 -3.33 9.41 6.73
N ALA A 65 -4.60 9.36 6.35
CA ALA A 65 -5.43 10.56 6.22
C ALA A 65 -5.79 11.22 7.56
N GLU A 66 -5.74 10.48 8.66
CA GLU A 66 -6.03 10.98 10.02
C GLU A 66 -4.74 11.42 10.74
N MET A 67 -3.58 11.10 10.17
CA MET A 67 -2.26 11.41 10.71
C MET A 67 -1.64 12.60 9.96
N GLY A 68 -0.81 13.38 10.64
CA GLY A 68 -0.16 14.58 10.12
C GLY A 68 1.35 14.54 10.24
N VAL A 69 1.93 15.73 10.44
CA VAL A 69 3.38 15.93 10.50
C VAL A 69 4.00 15.28 11.74
N GLU A 70 3.31 15.32 12.88
CA GLU A 70 3.80 14.78 14.14
C GLU A 70 4.05 13.27 14.05
N GLU A 71 3.11 12.52 13.47
CA GLU A 71 3.22 11.08 13.27
C GLU A 71 4.35 10.73 12.30
N VAL A 72 4.56 11.56 11.28
CA VAL A 72 5.67 11.41 10.34
C VAL A 72 7.00 11.64 11.06
N GLN A 73 7.13 12.70 11.86
CA GLN A 73 8.33 12.97 12.65
C GLN A 73 8.61 11.85 13.66
N GLN A 74 7.60 11.41 14.42
CA GLN A 74 7.75 10.29 15.36
C GLN A 74 8.23 9.02 14.66
N PHE A 75 7.68 8.70 13.48
CA PHE A 75 8.12 7.56 12.70
C PHE A 75 9.58 7.70 12.26
N LEU A 76 9.99 8.84 11.71
CA LEU A 76 11.37 9.08 11.26
C LEU A 76 12.37 9.05 12.43
N THR A 77 12.04 9.66 13.56
CA THR A 77 12.85 9.56 14.79
C THR A 77 12.99 8.12 15.26
N SER A 78 11.92 7.32 15.20
CA SER A 78 11.98 5.91 15.53
C SER A 78 12.90 5.12 14.59
N LEU A 79 12.99 5.50 13.31
CA LEU A 79 13.90 4.90 12.34
C LEU A 79 15.37 5.22 12.66
N ALA A 80 15.66 6.45 13.09
CA ALA A 80 16.99 6.87 13.49
C ALA A 80 17.44 6.15 14.78
N VAL A 81 16.60 6.17 15.82
CA VAL A 81 16.96 5.68 17.16
C VAL A 81 16.92 4.15 17.24
N ARG A 82 15.82 3.52 16.78
CA ARG A 82 15.58 2.10 17.01
C ARG A 82 16.17 1.21 15.92
N ARG A 83 16.27 1.70 14.68
CA ARG A 83 16.71 0.91 13.52
C ARG A 83 18.09 1.30 12.99
N ARG A 84 18.73 2.33 13.57
CA ARG A 84 20.04 2.89 13.15
C ARG A 84 20.14 3.07 11.63
N LEU A 85 19.03 3.50 11.01
CA LEU A 85 18.99 3.66 9.56
C LEU A 85 19.83 4.86 9.14
N SER A 86 20.57 4.70 8.04
CA SER A 86 21.35 5.78 7.44
C SER A 86 20.46 6.96 7.02
N ALA A 87 21.06 8.16 6.94
CA ALA A 87 20.36 9.35 6.48
C ALA A 87 19.70 9.16 5.09
N SER A 88 20.36 8.42 4.18
CA SER A 88 19.78 8.08 2.86
C SER A 88 18.52 7.22 2.96
N SER A 89 18.48 6.27 3.91
CA SER A 89 17.31 5.43 4.14
C SER A 89 16.15 6.22 4.74
N GLN A 90 16.46 7.15 5.66
CA GLN A 90 15.48 8.08 6.22
C GLN A 90 14.93 9.02 5.15
N ASN A 91 15.77 9.54 4.25
CA ASN A 91 15.33 10.41 3.16
C ASN A 91 14.41 9.65 2.17
N GLN A 92 14.67 8.36 1.91
CA GLN A 92 13.78 7.52 1.13
C GLN A 92 12.43 7.30 1.83
N ALA A 93 12.42 7.11 3.15
CA ALA A 93 11.20 6.98 3.93
C ALA A 93 10.38 8.28 3.91
N LEU A 94 11.03 9.42 4.18
CA LEU A 94 10.43 10.75 4.10
C LEU A 94 9.84 11.01 2.71
N SER A 95 10.61 10.78 1.65
CA SER A 95 10.15 10.97 0.27
C SER A 95 8.92 10.13 -0.06
N ALA A 96 8.86 8.88 0.44
CA ALA A 96 7.70 8.02 0.26
C ALA A 96 6.46 8.54 0.99
N LEU A 97 6.62 9.08 2.20
CA LEU A 97 5.53 9.67 2.98
C LEU A 97 5.06 10.99 2.34
N LEU A 98 5.96 11.90 2.00
CA LEU A 98 5.61 13.12 1.26
C LEU A 98 4.87 12.80 -0.04
N PHE A 99 5.30 11.77 -0.77
CA PHE A 99 4.60 11.30 -1.96
C PHE A 99 3.19 10.81 -1.64
N LEU A 100 3.01 9.97 -0.61
CA LEU A 100 1.69 9.49 -0.19
C LEU A 100 0.75 10.66 0.10
N TYR A 101 1.17 11.60 0.94
CA TYR A 101 0.33 12.73 1.32
C TYR A 101 0.02 13.63 0.12
N LYS A 102 1.04 14.05 -0.63
CA LYS A 102 0.87 15.00 -1.74
C LYS A 102 0.16 14.41 -2.95
N ARG A 103 0.40 13.14 -3.29
CA ARG A 103 -0.02 12.54 -4.57
C ARG A 103 -1.16 11.55 -4.46
N VAL A 104 -1.39 10.97 -3.29
CA VAL A 104 -2.47 9.99 -3.07
C VAL A 104 -3.57 10.60 -2.22
N LEU A 105 -3.22 11.25 -1.11
CA LEU A 105 -4.19 11.88 -0.23
C LEU A 105 -4.55 13.31 -0.61
N ASN A 106 -3.81 13.92 -1.55
CA ASN A 106 -3.90 15.34 -1.90
C ASN A 106 -3.90 16.26 -0.67
N LYS A 107 -3.14 15.87 0.36
CA LYS A 107 -2.92 16.64 1.57
C LYS A 107 -1.51 17.19 1.54
N GLU A 108 -1.38 18.47 1.84
CA GLU A 108 -0.08 19.07 2.09
C GLU A 108 0.27 18.82 3.55
N LEU A 109 1.28 17.98 3.79
CA LEU A 109 1.92 17.95 5.09
C LEU A 109 2.56 19.33 5.28
N GLY A 110 2.28 19.96 6.42
CA GLY A 110 2.96 21.19 6.80
C GLY A 110 4.48 21.01 6.89
N TRP A 111 5.18 22.04 7.34
CA TRP A 111 6.63 22.01 7.44
C TRP A 111 7.09 20.90 8.41
N VAL A 112 7.80 19.90 7.90
CA VAL A 112 8.42 18.85 8.72
C VAL A 112 9.74 19.41 9.23
N GLU A 113 9.75 19.96 10.44
CA GLU A 113 10.97 20.43 11.09
C GLU A 113 11.97 19.26 11.24
N GLY A 114 13.24 19.49 10.87
CA GLY A 114 14.34 18.55 11.05
C GLY A 114 14.93 17.92 9.77
N VAL A 115 14.59 18.42 8.59
CA VAL A 115 15.20 17.99 7.32
C VAL A 115 15.91 19.17 6.64
N VAL A 116 17.08 19.53 7.18
CA VAL A 116 18.17 20.25 6.49
C VAL A 116 19.48 19.69 7.01
#